data_AF-A0A6B9Z624-F1
#
_entry.id   AF-A0A6B9Z624-F1
#
_cell.length_a   1.000
_cell.length_b   1.000
_cell.length_c   1.000
_cell.angle_alpha   90.00
_cell.angle_beta   90.00
_cell.angle_gamma   90.00
#
_symmetry.space_group_name_H-M   'P 1'
#
loop_
_entity.id
_entity.type
_entity.pdbx_description
1 polymer ?
#
loop_
_entity_poly.entity_id
_entity_poly.type
_entity_poly.pdbx_seq_one_letter_code
_entity_poly.pdbx_strand_id
1 'polypeptide(L)'
;MSIKNIFALVLVVLITIVIMQNTDEAWFTILFVKKSISKLAVMTAIALAAFILGVLVGRPKNKKYNISEHYDELHAGEDKNTLSDEDRDYISRD
;
A
#
# COMPACT_ATOMS: atom_id res chain seq x y z
N MET A 1 -37.24 -0.59 -8.80
CA MET A 1 -35.85 -1.07 -8.66
C MET A 1 -35.03 -0.45 -9.78
N SER A 2 -33.88 0.19 -9.50
CA SER A 2 -33.08 0.77 -10.59
C SER A 2 -32.46 -0.34 -11.44
N ILE A 3 -32.21 -0.07 -12.73
CA ILE A 3 -31.52 -1.01 -13.64
C ILE A 3 -30.18 -1.48 -13.05
N LYS A 4 -29.49 -0.60 -12.31
CA LYS A 4 -28.22 -0.89 -11.63
C LYS A 4 -28.39 -1.97 -10.56
N ASN A 5 -29.51 -1.95 -9.83
CA ASN A 5 -29.79 -2.93 -8.79
C ASN A 5 -30.14 -4.30 -9.38
N ILE A 6 -30.88 -4.34 -10.47
CA ILE A 6 -31.19 -5.60 -11.18
C ILE A 6 -29.90 -6.20 -11.76
N PHE A 7 -29.07 -5.37 -12.39
CA PHE A 7 -27.77 -5.79 -12.90
C PHE A 7 -26.86 -6.33 -11.79
N ALA A 8 -26.77 -5.63 -10.66
CA ALA A 8 -26.00 -6.08 -9.51
C ALA A 8 -26.52 -7.42 -8.96
N LEU A 9 -27.84 -7.61 -8.90
CA LEU A 9 -28.44 -8.87 -8.46
C LEU A 9 -28.11 -10.02 -9.41
N VAL A 10 -28.24 -9.82 -10.73
CA VAL A 10 -27.86 -10.83 -11.73
C VAL A 10 -26.37 -11.19 -11.58
N LEU A 11 -25.50 -10.19 -11.42
CA LEU A 11 -24.07 -10.41 -11.22
C LEU A 11 -23.79 -11.27 -9.99
N VAL A 12 -24.44 -10.97 -8.85
CA VAL A 12 -24.27 -11.74 -7.61
C VAL A 12 -24.73 -13.19 -7.80
N VAL A 13 -25.87 -13.42 -8.47
CA VAL A 13 -26.36 -14.77 -8.76
C VAL A 13 -25.37 -15.53 -9.63
N LEU A 14 -24.85 -14.92 -10.70
CA LEU A 14 -23.86 -15.54 -11.58
C LEU A 14 -22.56 -15.88 -10.86
N ILE A 15 -22.04 -14.95 -10.05
CA ILE A 15 -20.85 -15.20 -9.22
C ILE A 15 -21.10 -16.37 -8.28
N THR A 16 -22.27 -16.43 -7.64
CA THR A 16 -22.64 -17.52 -6.73
C THR A 16 -22.67 -18.87 -7.44
N ILE A 17 -23.23 -18.93 -8.66
CA ILE A 17 -23.25 -20.16 -9.48
C ILE A 17 -21.82 -20.60 -9.83
N VAL A 18 -20.97 -19.68 -10.30
CA VAL A 18 -19.57 -19.98 -10.62
C VAL A 18 -18.85 -20.52 -9.39
N ILE A 19 -19.11 -19.94 -8.21
CA ILE A 19 -18.54 -20.41 -6.95
C ILE A 19 -18.99 -21.85 -6.69
N MET A 20 -20.30 -22.13 -6.72
CA MET A 20 -20.83 -23.47 -6.46
C MET A 20 -20.26 -24.51 -7.44
N GLN A 21 -20.12 -24.17 -8.72
CA GLN A 21 -19.57 -25.06 -9.75
C GLN A 21 -18.07 -25.38 -9.58
N ASN A 22 -17.32 -24.56 -8.85
CA ASN A 22 -15.88 -24.74 -8.65
C ASN A 22 -15.54 -25.23 -7.24
N THR A 23 -16.51 -25.81 -6.53
CA THR A 23 -16.31 -26.39 -5.20
C THR A 23 -15.60 -27.73 -5.21
N ASP A 24 -15.42 -28.34 -6.40
CA ASP A 24 -14.73 -29.61 -6.59
C ASP A 24 -13.40 -29.70 -5.85
N GLU A 25 -13.13 -30.91 -5.35
CA GLU A 25 -11.89 -31.20 -4.66
C GLU A 25 -10.72 -31.34 -5.65
N ALA A 26 -9.58 -30.77 -5.26
CA ALA A 26 -8.30 -30.99 -5.91
C ALA A 26 -7.31 -31.60 -4.91
N TRP A 27 -6.48 -32.51 -5.40
CA TRP A 27 -5.50 -33.21 -4.60
C TRP A 27 -4.22 -32.38 -4.49
N PHE A 28 -3.82 -32.07 -3.27
CA PHE A 28 -2.58 -31.36 -2.99
C PHE A 28 -1.67 -32.22 -2.12
N THR A 29 -0.37 -32.18 -2.41
CA THR A 29 0.66 -32.72 -1.53
C THR A 29 1.35 -31.55 -0.85
N ILE A 30 1.11 -31.38 0.44
CA ILE A 30 1.68 -30.27 1.24
C ILE A 30 2.63 -30.90 2.25
N LEU A 31 3.94 -30.61 2.13
CA LEU A 31 4.97 -31.05 3.08
C LEU A 31 4.78 -32.53 3.48
N PHE A 32 4.73 -33.43 2.49
CA PHE A 32 4.58 -34.88 2.66
C PHE A 32 3.16 -35.41 2.98
N VAL A 33 2.15 -34.54 3.15
CA VAL A 33 0.76 -34.95 3.38
C VAL A 33 -0.08 -34.77 2.12
N LYS A 34 -0.76 -35.83 1.67
CA LYS A 34 -1.77 -35.76 0.59
C LYS A 34 -3.14 -35.43 1.19
N LYS A 35 -3.76 -34.35 0.74
CA LYS A 35 -5.10 -33.96 1.17
C LYS A 35 -5.90 -33.41 0.00
N SER A 36 -7.19 -33.77 -0.06
CA SER A 36 -8.12 -33.15 -0.98
C SER A 36 -8.67 -31.87 -0.35
N ILE A 37 -8.62 -30.78 -1.09
CA ILE A 37 -9.10 -29.46 -0.66
C ILE A 37 -9.91 -28.88 -1.82
N SER A 38 -11.01 -28.19 -1.54
CA SER A 38 -11.78 -27.49 -2.57
C SER A 38 -10.88 -26.52 -3.34
N LYS A 39 -10.93 -26.56 -4.68
CA LYS A 39 -10.19 -25.63 -5.56
C LYS A 39 -10.44 -24.18 -5.18
N LEU A 40 -11.67 -23.88 -4.79
CA LEU A 40 -12.11 -22.55 -4.39
C LEU A 40 -11.41 -22.08 -3.11
N ALA A 41 -11.33 -22.94 -2.10
CA ALA A 41 -10.65 -22.62 -0.85
C ALA A 41 -9.15 -22.31 -1.08
N VAL A 42 -8.50 -23.06 -1.97
CA VAL A 42 -7.10 -22.83 -2.34
C VAL A 42 -6.92 -21.50 -3.08
N MET A 43 -7.77 -21.22 -4.06
CA MET A 43 -7.75 -19.94 -4.81
C MET A 43 -7.95 -18.74 -3.88
N THR A 44 -8.92 -18.82 -2.95
CA THR A 44 -9.16 -17.75 -1.97
C THR A 44 -7.97 -17.56 -1.03
N ALA A 45 -7.38 -18.64 -0.53
CA ALA A 45 -6.21 -18.56 0.35
C ALA A 45 -5.01 -17.90 -0.35
N ILE A 46 -4.74 -18.28 -1.61
CA ILE A 46 -3.67 -17.69 -2.41
C ILE A 46 -3.96 -16.22 -2.70
N ALA A 47 -5.19 -15.87 -3.08
CA ALA A 47 -5.57 -14.49 -3.36
C ALA A 47 -5.40 -13.59 -2.12
N LEU A 48 -5.80 -14.06 -0.94
CA LEU A 48 -5.59 -13.33 0.32
C LEU A 48 -4.11 -13.18 0.65
N ALA A 49 -3.31 -14.24 0.50
CA ALA A 49 -1.87 -14.17 0.73
C ALA A 49 -1.20 -13.16 -0.22
N ALA A 50 -1.51 -13.22 -1.52
CA ALA A 50 -1.00 -12.30 -2.52
C ALA A 50 -1.44 -10.86 -2.25
N PHE A 51 -2.70 -10.65 -1.82
CA PHE A 51 -3.20 -9.33 -1.45
C PHE A 51 -2.44 -8.75 -0.25
N ILE A 52 -2.27 -9.54 0.82
CA ILE A 52 -1.52 -9.11 2.02
C ILE A 52 -0.08 -8.77 1.66
N LEU A 53 0.60 -9.62 0.89
CA LEU A 53 1.95 -9.36 0.40
C LEU A 53 2.00 -8.10 -0.48
N GLY A 54 1.05 -7.95 -1.39
CA GLY A 54 0.93 -6.78 -2.25
C GLY A 54 0.73 -5.49 -1.47
N VAL A 55 -0.11 -5.50 -0.43
CA VAL A 55 -0.29 -4.36 0.48
C VAL A 55 0.98 -4.08 1.27
N LEU A 56 1.66 -5.10 1.79
CA LEU A 56 2.88 -4.92 2.57
C LEU A 56 4.03 -4.35 1.74
N VAL A 57 4.22 -4.88 0.53
CA VAL A 57 5.26 -4.44 -0.42
C VAL A 57 4.91 -3.09 -1.04
N GLY A 58 3.64 -2.89 -1.40
CA GLY A 58 3.15 -1.68 -2.04
C GLY A 58 2.91 -0.52 -1.08
N ARG A 59 2.99 -0.72 0.24
CA ARG A 59 2.80 0.34 1.22
C ARG A 59 3.88 1.41 1.03
N PRO A 60 3.54 2.64 0.61
CA PRO A 60 4.53 3.68 0.47
C PRO A 60 5.15 3.93 1.84
N LYS A 61 6.47 3.75 1.95
CA LYS A 61 7.18 4.18 3.15
C LYS A 61 7.04 5.69 3.20
N ASN A 62 6.44 6.21 4.26
CA ASN A 62 6.41 7.65 4.51
C ASN A 62 7.86 8.14 4.39
N LYS A 63 8.14 8.91 3.33
CA LYS A 63 9.42 9.61 3.21
C LYS A 63 9.47 10.49 4.44
N LYS A 64 10.36 10.18 5.38
CA LYS A 64 10.67 11.13 6.46
C LYS A 64 11.24 12.34 5.74
N TYR A 65 10.45 13.41 5.63
CA TYR A 65 10.96 14.69 5.18
C TYR A 65 11.99 15.11 6.22
N ASN A 66 13.27 14.98 5.87
CA ASN A 66 14.35 15.48 6.69
C ASN A 66 14.41 17.00 6.44
N ILE A 67 13.59 17.76 7.17
CA ILE A 67 13.42 19.20 6.96
C ILE A 67 14.76 19.92 7.11
N SER A 68 15.63 19.46 8.02
CA SER A 68 16.97 20.04 8.20
C SER A 68 17.86 19.85 6.97
N GLU A 69 17.83 18.68 6.34
CA GLU A 69 18.64 18.39 5.15
C GLU A 69 18.17 19.20 3.93
N HIS A 70 16.85 19.47 3.84
CA HIS A 70 16.30 20.32 2.79
C HIS A 70 16.55 21.82 3.01
N TYR A 71 16.54 22.27 4.27
CA TYR A 71 16.93 23.65 4.61
C TYR A 71 18.42 23.90 4.31
N ASP A 72 19.29 22.97 4.71
CA ASP A 72 20.73 23.11 4.46
C ASP A 72 21.07 23.09 2.96
N GLU A 73 20.33 22.32 2.14
CA GLU A 73 20.50 22.29 0.68
C GLU A 73 20.00 23.58 0.00
N LEU A 74 18.88 24.16 0.47
CA LEU A 74 18.34 25.43 -0.04
C LEU A 74 19.26 26.62 0.28
N HIS A 75 19.95 26.59 1.41
CA HIS A 75 20.81 27.68 1.90
C HIS A 75 22.31 27.39 1.73
N ALA A 76 22.70 26.33 1.01
CA ALA A 76 24.09 25.89 0.82
C ALA A 76 25.01 26.91 0.12
N GLY A 77 24.43 27.95 -0.51
CA GLY A 77 25.15 29.02 -1.19
C GLY A 77 24.84 30.43 -0.68
N GLU A 78 24.01 30.57 0.37
CA GLU A 78 23.77 31.87 0.96
C GLU A 78 24.94 32.26 1.87
N ASP A 79 25.51 33.43 1.59
CA ASP A 79 26.53 34.02 2.44
C ASP A 79 25.95 34.22 3.84
N LYS A 80 26.58 33.64 4.86
CA LYS A 80 26.16 33.76 6.27
C LYS A 80 26.24 35.21 6.76
N ASN A 81 26.84 36.09 5.96
CA ASN A 81 26.87 37.53 6.15
C ASN A 81 25.66 38.26 5.53
N THR A 82 24.44 37.88 5.89
CA THR A 82 23.23 38.65 5.51
C THR A 82 23.01 39.90 6.37
N LEU A 83 23.74 40.04 7.48
CA LEU A 83 23.63 41.18 8.37
C LEU A 83 24.30 42.42 7.77
N SER A 84 23.58 43.54 7.78
CA SER A 84 24.10 44.86 7.42
C SER A 84 25.14 45.32 8.45
N ASP A 85 26.02 46.24 8.06
CA ASP A 85 27.08 46.73 8.95
C ASP A 85 26.52 47.43 10.20
N GLU A 86 25.35 48.08 10.08
CA GLU A 86 24.64 48.69 11.21
C GLU A 86 24.12 47.64 12.21
N ASP A 87 23.56 46.53 11.73
CA ASP A 87 23.05 45.45 12.59
C ASP A 87 24.18 44.74 13.35
N ARG A 88 25.36 44.62 12.73
CA ARG A 88 26.55 44.03 13.37
C ARG A 88 27.04 44.87 14.54
N ASP A 89 27.10 46.19 14.35
CA ASP A 89 27.52 47.13 15.39
C ASP A 89 26.56 47.11 16.58
N TYR A 90 25.25 46.96 16.33
CA TYR A 90 24.25 46.83 17.39
C TYR A 90 24.43 45.56 18.24
N ILE A 91 24.67 44.40 17.62
CA ILE A 91 24.83 43.12 18.34
C ILE A 91 26.18 43.03 19.06
N SER A 92 27.22 43.73 18.56
CA SER A 92 28.57 43.70 19.15
C SER A 92 28.80 44.61 20.36
N ARG A 93 27.78 45.40 20.75
CA ARG A 93 27.85 46.39 21.84
C ARG A 93 27.38 45.90 23.21
N ASP A 94 27.00 44.63 23.34
CA ASP A 94 26.83 43.90 24.61
C ASP A 94 28.00 42.91 24.83
#